data_AF-A0AAD7IX53-F1
#
_entry.id   AF-A0AAD7IX53-F1
#
_cell.length_a   1.000
_cell.length_b   1.000
_cell.length_c   1.000
_cell.angle_alpha   90.00
_cell.angle_beta   90.00
_cell.angle_gamma   90.00
#
_symmetry.space_group_name_H-M   'P 1'
#
loop_
_entity.id
_entity.type
_entity.pdbx_description
1 polymer ?
#
loop_
_entity_poly.entity_id
_entity_poly.type
_entity_poly.pdbx_seq_one_letter_code
_entity_poly.pdbx_strand_id
1 'polypeptide(L)' 'KLHLNLNGTTHVLLLRGIIYYGSFHFTPRIIGTDGRVWFHDGMTTRQVCTDEPYLE' A
#
# COMPACT_ATOMS: atom_id res chain seq x y z
N LYS A 1 11.72 -4.63 -0.22
CA LYS A 1 12.37 -3.37 -0.67
C LYS A 1 12.77 -3.56 -2.14
N LEU A 2 12.68 -2.53 -2.97
CA LEU A 2 13.08 -2.58 -4.37
C LEU A 2 14.38 -1.81 -4.56
N HIS A 3 15.39 -2.43 -5.15
CA HIS A 3 16.66 -1.80 -5.44
C HIS A 3 16.65 -1.36 -6.91
N LEU A 4 16.82 -0.06 -7.16
CA LEU A 4 16.88 0.51 -8.50
C LEU A 4 18.25 1.11 -8.73
N ASN A 5 18.91 0.72 -9.83
CA ASN A 5 20.16 1.35 -10.26
C ASN A 5 19.85 2.42 -11.31
N LEU A 6 20.17 3.68 -11.01
CA LEU A 6 19.98 4.82 -11.89
C LEU A 6 21.31 5.54 -12.00
N ASN A 7 21.88 5.56 -13.21
CA ASN A 7 23.17 6.22 -13.52
C ASN A 7 24.31 5.81 -12.56
N GLY A 8 24.40 4.53 -12.20
CA GLY A 8 25.41 4.01 -11.28
C GLY A 8 25.11 4.23 -9.79
N THR A 9 24.04 4.95 -9.45
CA THR A 9 23.58 5.13 -8.06
C THR A 9 22.49 4.11 -7.75
N THR A 10 22.61 3.42 -6.61
CA THR A 10 21.57 2.50 -6.13
C THR A 10 20.60 3.22 -5.20
N HIS A 11 19.32 3.21 -5.55
CA HIS A 11 18.22 3.72 -4.73
C HIS A 11 17.44 2.55 -4.15
N VAL A 12 17.11 2.63 -2.86
CA VAL A 12 16.28 1.64 -2.18
C VAL A 12 14.90 2.22 -1.95
N LEU A 13 13.89 1.64 -2.61
CA LEU A 13 12.49 2.00 -2.42
C LEU A 13 11.82 1.03 -1.44
N LEU A 14 11.02 1.60 -0.55
CA LEU A 14 10.16 0.86 0.37
C LEU A 14 8.77 0.73 -0.24
N LEU A 15 8.13 -0.42 -0.05
CA LEU A 15 6.73 -0.60 -0.44
C LEU A 15 5.88 0.32 0.43
N ARG A 16 5.09 1.18 -0.21
CA ARG A 16 4.20 2.15 0.46
C ARG A 16 2.72 1.94 0.20
N GLY A 17 2.39 1.01 -0.67
CA GLY A 17 1.02 0.57 -0.86
C GLY A 17 0.90 -0.47 -1.95
N ILE A 18 -0.26 -1.12 -1.97
CA ILE A 18 -0.66 -2.12 -2.95
C ILE A 18 -2.09 -1.79 -3.38
N ILE A 19 -2.37 -1.87 -4.68
CA ILE A 19 -3.73 -1.79 -5.21
C ILE A 19 -4.10 -3.17 -5.73
N TYR A 20 -5.11 -3.79 -5.12
CA TYR A 20 -5.64 -5.06 -5.57
C TYR A 20 -6.78 -4.81 -6.56
N TYR A 21 -6.73 -5.51 -7.69
CA TYR A 21 -7.80 -5.53 -8.68
C TYR A 21 -8.69 -6.76 -8.49
N GLY A 22 -10.00 -6.57 -8.52
CA GLY A 22 -11.01 -7.64 -8.51
C GLY A 22 -12.23 -7.25 -9.33
N SER A 23 -12.34 -7.79 -10.54
CA SER A 23 -13.49 -7.61 -11.44
C SER A 23 -13.75 -6.14 -11.80
N PHE A 24 -14.74 -5.47 -11.19
CA PHE A 24 -15.03 -4.03 -11.41
C PHE A 24 -14.63 -3.16 -10.21
N HIS A 25 -13.84 -3.71 -9.29
CA HIS A 25 -13.53 -3.09 -8.02
C HIS A 25 -12.02 -3.11 -7.70
N PHE A 26 -11.50 -2.01 -7.17
CA PHE A 26 -10.13 -1.89 -6.69
C PHE A 26 -10.13 -1.65 -5.19
N THR A 27 -9.23 -2.30 -4.46
CA THR A 27 -9.00 -2.05 -3.03
C THR A 27 -7.55 -1.67 -2.78
N PRO A 28 -7.26 -0.48 -2.23
CA PRO A 28 -5.92 -0.13 -1.77
C PRO A 28 -5.61 -0.63 -0.35
N ARG A 29 -4.33 -0.92 -0.14
CA ARG A 29 -3.68 -0.92 1.18
C ARG A 29 -2.53 0.08 1.16
N ILE A 30 -2.51 1.04 2.07
CA ILE A 30 -1.47 2.08 2.16
C ILE A 30 -0.65 1.87 3.44
N ILE A 31 0.68 1.87 3.30
CA ILE A 31 1.62 1.58 4.40
C ILE A 31 2.25 2.88 4.88
N GLY A 32 1.81 3.34 6.05
CA GLY A 32 2.30 4.53 6.74
C GLY A 32 3.79 4.43 7.09
N THR A 33 4.42 5.58 7.33
CA THR A 33 5.84 5.64 7.74
C THR A 33 6.11 4.94 9.07
N ASP A 34 5.09 4.87 9.93
CA ASP A 34 5.07 4.11 11.18
C ASP A 34 4.88 2.60 10.98
N GLY A 35 4.56 2.16 9.77
CA GLY A 35 4.30 0.76 9.42
C GLY A 35 2.82 0.36 9.48
N ARG A 36 1.92 1.25 9.92
CA ARG A 36 0.48 0.98 9.92
C ARG A 36 -0.08 0.81 8.53
N VAL A 37 -1.05 -0.08 8.38
CA VAL A 37 -1.72 -0.36 7.11
C VAL A 37 -3.13 0.22 7.14
N TRP A 38 -3.45 1.02 6.13
CA TRP A 38 -4.78 1.59 5.93
C TRP A 38 -5.45 0.93 4.73
N PHE A 39 -6.61 0.32 4.98
CA PHE A 39 -7.45 -0.30 3.96
C PHE A 39 -8.64 0.57 3.61
N HIS A 40 -9.03 0.56 2.34
CA HIS A 40 -10.24 1.21 1.86
C HIS A 40 -10.84 0.39 0.71
N ASP A 41 -12.12 0.04 0.79
CA ASP A 41 -12.85 -0.60 -0.32
C ASP A 41 -14.02 0.25 -0.83
N GLY A 42 -14.41 1.33 -0.15
CA GLY A 42 -15.47 2.24 -0.60
C GLY A 42 -16.88 1.63 -0.65
N MET A 43 -17.01 0.31 -0.57
CA MET A 43 -18.27 -0.41 -0.43
C MET A 43 -18.61 -0.58 1.06
N THR A 44 -17.68 -1.17 1.82
CA THR A 44 -17.80 -1.41 3.26
C THR A 44 -17.29 -0.21 4.05
N THR A 45 -16.13 0.32 3.67
CA THR A 45 -15.46 1.40 4.39
C THR A 45 -16.09 2.78 4.11
N ARG A 46 -16.91 2.89 3.05
CA ARG A 46 -17.60 4.12 2.64
C ARG A 46 -16.65 5.31 2.48
N GLN A 47 -16.67 6.25 3.42
CA GLN A 47 -15.87 7.48 3.39
C GLN A 47 -14.68 7.46 4.36
N VAL A 48 -14.42 6.32 5.01
CA VAL A 48 -13.31 6.17 5.97
C VAL A 48 -12.36 5.07 5.52
N CYS A 49 -11.12 5.15 5.99
CA CYS A 49 -10.19 4.04 5.94
C CYS A 49 -10.27 3.25 7.25
N THR A 50 -10.02 1.95 7.19
CA THR A 50 -9.87 1.11 8.37
C THR A 50 -8.40 0.80 8.61
N ASP A 51 -7.97 0.87 9.87
CA ASP A 51 -6.66 0.35 10.29
C ASP A 51 -6.73 -1.18 10.24
N GLU A 52 -5.80 -1.79 9.51
CA GLU A 52 -5.60 -3.24 9.50
C GLU A 52 -4.33 -3.58 10.29
N PRO A 53 -4.34 -4.68 11.08
CA PRO A 53 -3.14 -5.13 11.77
C PRO A 53 -2.01 -5.44 10.78
N TYR A 54 -0.78 -5.25 11.25
CA TYR A 54 0.45 -5.42 10.48
C TYR A 54 0.46 -6.74 9.70
N LEU A 55 0.81 -6.66 8.41
CA LEU A 55 1.29 -7.82 7.66
C LEU A 55 2.67 -8.20 8.23
N GLU A 56 2.75 -9.35 8.92
CA GLU A 56 4.04 -9.99 9.28
C GLU A 56 4.85 -10.37 8.03
#